data_AF-A0A835A460-F1
#
_entry.id   AF-A0A835A460-F1
#
_cell.length_a   1.000
_cell.length_b   1.000
_cell.length_c   1.000
_cell.angle_alpha   90.00
_cell.angle_beta   90.00
_cell.angle_gamma   90.00
#
_symmetry.space_group_name_H-M   'P 1'
#
loop_
_entity.id
_entity.type
_entity.pdbx_description
1 polymer ?
#
loop_
_entity_poly.entity_id
_entity_poly.type
_entity_poly.pdbx_seq_one_letter_code
_entity_poly.pdbx_strand_id
1 'polypeptide(L)'
;MASGAYPVQLLHRPGGGGGQWRNLGAAYAAVTFLRPQGQSLVLYAGGPDGGQQQQPQRIVFAYPILPGDAFERLDGVTLSWPELESGDEFALCFLDDAACGAVCGAIAPVVRSPAVVDGIAEMLAGLRVAREEGAPAPGGVDIAARLAQLSIGRR
;
A
#
# COMPACT_ATOMS: atom_id res chain seq x y z
N MET A 1 0.25 -10.94 18.07
CA MET A 1 -1.15 -10.45 18.08
C MET A 1 -1.62 -10.46 16.63
N ALA A 2 -2.81 -10.99 16.36
CA ALA A 2 -3.27 -11.23 15.00
C ALA A 2 -3.38 -9.91 14.23
N SER A 3 -2.42 -9.64 13.34
CA SER A 3 -2.57 -8.61 12.29
C SER A 3 -3.54 -9.20 11.29
N GLY A 4 -4.84 -8.99 11.54
CA GLY A 4 -5.87 -9.36 10.58
C GLY A 4 -5.75 -8.50 9.34
N ALA A 5 -6.09 -9.05 8.18
CA ALA A 5 -6.28 -8.25 6.97
C ALA A 5 -7.69 -7.65 7.01
N TYR A 6 -7.80 -6.32 6.97
CA TYR A 6 -9.05 -5.60 7.13
C TYR A 6 -9.63 -5.20 5.76
N PRO A 7 -10.94 -5.37 5.53
CA PRO A 7 -11.55 -4.97 4.26
C PRO A 7 -11.46 -3.45 4.07
N VAL A 8 -11.01 -3.04 2.89
CA VAL A 8 -10.82 -1.63 2.50
C VAL A 8 -11.23 -1.38 1.06
N GLN A 9 -11.50 -0.13 0.72
CA GLN A 9 -11.49 0.37 -0.65
C GLN A 9 -10.23 1.20 -0.88
N LEU A 10 -9.45 0.84 -1.90
CA LEU A 10 -8.28 1.61 -2.31
C LEU A 10 -8.72 2.76 -3.21
N LEU A 11 -8.35 3.97 -2.84
CA LEU A 11 -8.53 5.19 -3.61
C LEU A 11 -7.19 5.72 -4.08
N HIS A 12 -7.18 6.32 -5.27
CA HIS A 12 -6.03 7.00 -5.85
C HIS A 12 -6.43 8.36 -6.37
N ARG A 13 -5.60 9.36 -6.11
CA ARG A 13 -5.71 10.71 -6.65
C ARG A 13 -4.40 11.03 -7.37
N PRO A 14 -4.44 11.31 -8.68
CA PRO A 14 -3.26 11.76 -9.40
C PRO A 14 -2.72 13.08 -8.85
N GLY A 15 -1.40 13.20 -8.79
CA GLY A 15 -0.70 14.43 -8.45
C GLY A 15 -0.98 15.57 -9.44
N GLY A 16 -0.83 16.82 -8.98
CA GLY A 16 -0.97 18.00 -9.84
C GLY A 16 -2.17 18.93 -9.55
N GLY A 17 -2.63 19.02 -8.30
CA GLY A 17 -3.42 20.17 -7.82
C GLY A 17 -4.92 20.19 -8.17
N GLY A 18 -5.47 19.13 -8.76
CA GLY A 18 -6.91 19.07 -9.08
C GLY A 18 -7.47 17.69 -9.43
N GLY A 19 -6.72 16.60 -9.17
CA GLY A 19 -7.16 15.24 -9.47
C GLY A 19 -8.39 14.84 -8.64
N GLN A 20 -9.39 14.22 -9.26
CA GLN A 20 -10.51 13.60 -8.54
C GLN A 20 -10.04 12.25 -7.95
N TRP A 21 -10.49 11.94 -6.73
CA TRP A 21 -10.31 10.61 -6.15
C TRP A 21 -10.99 9.53 -7.01
N ARG A 22 -10.24 8.47 -7.34
CA ARG A 22 -10.68 7.34 -8.14
C ARG A 22 -10.66 6.08 -7.29
N ASN A 23 -11.77 5.35 -7.27
CA ASN A 23 -11.84 4.06 -6.59
C ASN A 23 -11.15 2.98 -7.46
N LEU A 24 -10.05 2.44 -6.95
CA LEU A 24 -9.29 1.39 -7.61
C LEU A 24 -9.94 0.02 -7.40
N GLY A 25 -10.52 -0.24 -6.23
CA GLY A 25 -11.34 -1.42 -5.94
C GLY A 25 -11.29 -1.84 -4.47
N ALA A 26 -11.99 -2.91 -4.15
CA ALA A 26 -11.99 -3.52 -2.81
C ALA A 26 -10.75 -4.42 -2.62
N ALA A 27 -10.14 -4.35 -1.45
CA ALA A 27 -8.98 -5.14 -1.06
C ALA A 27 -8.99 -5.41 0.45
N TYR A 28 -7.96 -6.10 0.95
CA TYR A 28 -7.76 -6.33 2.37
C TYR A 28 -6.41 -5.78 2.80
N ALA A 29 -6.40 -4.79 3.69
CA ALA A 29 -5.21 -4.11 4.18
C ALA A 29 -4.65 -4.79 5.42
N ALA A 30 -3.33 -4.98 5.44
CA ALA A 30 -2.59 -5.41 6.61
C ALA A 30 -1.24 -4.69 6.68
N VAL A 31 -0.68 -4.58 7.88
CA VAL A 31 0.72 -4.19 8.07
C VAL A 31 1.50 -5.46 8.40
N THR A 32 2.52 -5.76 7.60
CA THR A 32 3.35 -6.96 7.76
C THR A 32 4.81 -6.66 7.42
N PHE A 33 5.69 -7.60 7.72
CA PHE A 33 7.11 -7.50 7.40
C PHE A 33 7.41 -8.21 6.07
N LEU A 34 7.82 -7.47 5.06
CA LEU A 34 8.27 -8.00 3.76
C LEU A 34 9.78 -7.89 3.66
N ARG A 35 10.49 -8.99 3.34
CA ARG A 35 11.94 -8.91 3.04
C ARG A 35 12.15 -8.58 1.56
N PRO A 36 13.08 -7.69 1.21
CA PRO A 36 14.02 -6.96 2.07
C PRO A 36 13.49 -5.63 2.64
N GLN A 37 12.27 -5.23 2.30
CA GLN A 37 11.70 -3.88 2.46
C GLN A 37 11.45 -3.45 3.93
N GLY A 38 11.28 -4.40 4.85
CA GLY A 38 10.94 -4.10 6.23
C GLY A 38 9.43 -4.12 6.48
N GLN A 39 8.95 -3.25 7.37
CA GLN A 39 7.52 -3.17 7.69
C GLN A 39 6.79 -2.41 6.59
N SER A 40 5.77 -3.04 6.01
CA SER A 40 5.07 -2.54 4.82
C SER A 40 3.56 -2.60 5.04
N LEU A 41 2.86 -1.62 4.48
CA LEU A 41 1.42 -1.65 4.27
C LEU A 41 1.14 -2.47 3.01
N VAL A 42 0.32 -3.50 3.13
CA VAL A 42 0.09 -4.48 2.07
C VAL A 42 -1.39 -4.66 1.84
N LEU A 43 -1.78 -4.72 0.57
CA LEU A 43 -3.15 -5.01 0.16
C LEU A 43 -3.22 -6.37 -0.53
N TYR A 44 -4.19 -7.17 -0.11
CA TYR A 44 -4.50 -8.46 -0.71
C TYR A 44 -5.79 -8.38 -1.54
N ALA A 45 -5.82 -9.10 -2.66
CA ALA A 45 -7.03 -9.20 -3.50
C ALA A 45 -8.19 -9.96 -2.83
N GLY A 46 -7.90 -10.81 -1.84
CA GLY A 46 -8.87 -11.70 -1.20
C GLY A 46 -8.76 -11.67 0.33
N GLY A 47 -9.90 -11.90 0.98
CA GLY A 47 -10.01 -11.86 2.45
C GLY A 47 -9.52 -13.12 3.14
N PRO A 48 -9.31 -13.06 4.48
CA PRO A 48 -8.91 -14.22 5.27
C PRO A 48 -9.98 -15.32 5.34
N ASP A 49 -11.25 -14.99 5.09
CA ASP A 49 -12.40 -15.90 5.26
C ASP A 49 -12.74 -16.75 4.01
N GLY A 50 -11.88 -16.72 2.99
CA GLY A 50 -11.95 -17.63 1.85
C GLY A 50 -11.63 -19.06 2.27
N GLY A 51 -12.62 -19.79 2.78
CA GLY A 51 -12.50 -21.19 3.18
C GLY A 51 -12.23 -22.12 2.00
N GLN A 52 -10.99 -22.20 1.52
CA GLN A 52 -10.36 -23.42 1.01
C GLN A 52 -8.92 -23.13 0.59
N GLN A 53 -8.01 -23.83 1.26
CA GLN A 53 -6.58 -23.94 0.96
C GLN A 53 -5.77 -22.65 1.18
N GLN A 54 -4.59 -22.86 1.74
CA GLN A 54 -3.51 -21.92 1.99
C GLN A 54 -2.94 -21.36 0.68
N GLN A 55 -3.79 -20.85 -0.22
CA GLN A 55 -3.30 -20.06 -1.34
C GLN A 55 -2.70 -18.79 -0.77
N PRO A 56 -1.46 -18.45 -1.11
CA PRO A 56 -0.86 -17.20 -0.68
C PRO A 56 -1.78 -16.08 -1.14
N GLN A 57 -2.32 -15.30 -0.18
CA GLN A 57 -3.13 -14.14 -0.49
C GLN A 57 -2.31 -13.25 -1.43
N ARG A 58 -2.78 -13.06 -2.66
CA ARG A 58 -2.03 -12.35 -3.68
C ARG A 58 -1.92 -10.89 -3.27
N ILE A 59 -0.70 -10.44 -3.02
CA ILE A 59 -0.37 -9.03 -2.81
C ILE A 59 -0.65 -8.30 -4.13
N VAL A 60 -1.55 -7.33 -4.09
CA VAL A 60 -1.85 -6.45 -5.24
C VAL A 60 -1.20 -5.09 -5.09
N PHE A 61 -0.85 -4.70 -3.87
CA PHE A 61 -0.17 -3.45 -3.57
C PHE A 61 0.69 -3.64 -2.32
N ALA A 62 1.89 -3.07 -2.35
CA ALA A 62 2.80 -3.04 -1.21
C ALA A 62 3.45 -1.66 -1.15
N TYR A 63 3.37 -1.03 0.00
CA TYR A 63 4.00 0.25 0.28
C TYR A 63 4.93 0.08 1.48
N PRO A 64 6.25 0.23 1.31
CA PRO A 64 7.20 0.18 2.42
C PRO A 64 6.95 1.38 3.34
N ILE A 65 6.73 1.14 4.63
CA ILE A 65 6.51 2.21 5.59
C ILE A 65 7.88 2.71 6.03
N LEU A 66 8.18 3.95 5.70
CA LEU A 66 9.43 4.61 6.03
C LEU A 66 9.24 5.60 7.20
N PRO A 67 10.30 5.86 7.97
CA PRO A 67 10.28 6.95 8.95
C PRO A 67 10.00 8.29 8.26
N GLY A 68 9.13 9.09 8.87
CA GLY A 68 8.74 10.38 8.33
C GLY A 68 7.62 10.33 7.28
N ASP A 69 7.12 9.15 6.89
CA ASP A 69 5.94 9.06 6.02
C ASP A 69 4.72 9.74 6.64
N ALA A 70 4.05 10.56 5.85
CA ALA A 70 2.90 11.35 6.29
C ALA A 70 1.59 10.57 6.11
N PHE A 71 1.36 9.59 6.99
CA PHE A 71 0.07 8.91 7.09
C PHE A 71 -0.92 9.75 7.90
N GLU A 72 -2.06 10.08 7.30
CA GLU A 72 -3.13 10.86 7.93
C GLU A 72 -4.40 10.01 8.08
N ARG A 73 -4.99 10.06 9.28
CA ARG A 73 -6.30 9.44 9.52
C ARG A 73 -7.39 10.51 9.41
N LEU A 74 -8.26 10.36 8.43
CA LEU A 74 -9.37 11.26 8.12
C LEU A 74 -10.70 10.59 8.47
N ASP A 75 -11.64 11.37 9.01
CA ASP A 75 -13.03 10.96 9.29
C ASP A 75 -13.20 9.65 10.08
N GLY A 76 -12.17 9.25 10.84
CA GLY A 76 -12.14 8.01 11.62
C GLY A 76 -11.91 6.72 10.81
N VAL A 77 -12.37 6.66 9.56
CA VAL A 77 -12.37 5.44 8.72
C VAL A 77 -11.47 5.52 7.51
N THR A 78 -10.83 6.65 7.24
CA THR A 78 -9.98 6.83 6.06
C THR A 78 -8.53 7.02 6.49
N LEU A 79 -7.61 6.30 5.85
CA LEU A 79 -6.17 6.48 5.99
C LEU A 79 -5.61 6.97 4.66
N SER A 80 -5.05 8.17 4.59
CA SER A 80 -4.41 8.72 3.39
C SER A 80 -2.91 8.90 3.57
N TRP A 81 -2.17 8.86 2.47
CA TRP A 81 -0.76 9.22 2.42
C TRP A 81 -0.37 9.70 1.02
N PRO A 82 0.57 10.65 0.91
CA PRO A 82 1.14 11.05 -0.37
C PRO A 82 2.19 10.05 -0.84
N GLU A 83 2.23 9.82 -2.15
CA GLU A 83 3.33 9.14 -2.83
C GLU A 83 4.37 10.18 -3.26
N LEU A 84 5.47 10.26 -2.52
CA LEU A 84 6.46 11.34 -2.64
C LEU A 84 7.14 11.39 -4.01
N GLU A 85 7.35 10.25 -4.68
CA GLU A 85 8.05 10.23 -5.97
C GLU A 85 7.18 10.73 -7.13
N SER A 86 5.86 10.53 -7.05
CA SER A 86 4.92 10.87 -8.13
C SER A 86 4.08 12.11 -7.85
N GLY A 87 3.95 12.49 -6.58
CA GLY A 87 2.98 13.49 -6.12
C GLY A 87 1.54 12.97 -6.11
N ASP A 88 1.32 11.68 -6.41
CA ASP A 88 0.02 11.04 -6.25
C ASP A 88 -0.35 10.94 -4.77
N GLU A 89 -1.62 10.72 -4.50
CA GLU A 89 -2.12 10.47 -3.16
C GLU A 89 -2.95 9.20 -3.15
N PHE A 90 -2.75 8.38 -2.13
CA PHE A 90 -3.49 7.16 -1.92
C PHE A 90 -4.32 7.28 -0.66
N ALA A 91 -5.46 6.59 -0.64
CA ALA A 91 -6.25 6.45 0.57
C ALA A 91 -6.87 5.06 0.68
N LEU A 92 -7.03 4.59 1.90
CA LEU A 92 -7.78 3.39 2.24
C LEU A 92 -9.00 3.79 3.04
N CYS A 93 -10.18 3.47 2.50
CA CYS A 93 -11.43 3.59 3.25
C CYS A 93 -11.77 2.24 3.89
N PHE A 94 -11.73 2.19 5.21
CA PHE A 94 -12.06 1.03 6.01
C PHE A 94 -13.57 0.92 6.21
N LEU A 95 -14.05 -0.30 6.50
CA LEU A 95 -15.45 -0.53 6.83
C LEU A 95 -15.85 0.13 8.16
N ASP A 96 -14.92 0.18 9.12
CA ASP A 96 -15.17 0.69 10.46
C ASP A 96 -13.93 1.36 11.08
N ASP A 97 -14.21 2.15 12.13
CA ASP A 97 -13.21 2.94 12.85
C ASP A 97 -12.16 2.06 13.55
N ALA A 98 -12.55 0.90 14.06
CA ALA A 98 -11.65 0.02 14.80
C ALA A 98 -10.62 -0.62 13.87
N ALA A 99 -11.02 -1.02 12.66
CA ALA A 99 -10.14 -1.52 11.62
C ALA A 99 -9.12 -0.45 11.17
N CYS A 100 -9.58 0.77 10.92
CA CYS A 100 -8.70 1.89 10.59
C CYS A 100 -7.72 2.18 11.74
N GLY A 101 -8.22 2.22 12.99
CA GLY A 101 -7.42 2.42 14.19
C GLY A 101 -6.35 1.36 14.40
N ALA A 102 -6.67 0.08 14.12
CA ALA A 102 -5.73 -1.02 14.21
C ALA A 102 -4.57 -0.88 13.20
N VAL A 103 -4.88 -0.56 11.93
CA VAL A 103 -3.86 -0.32 10.91
C VAL A 103 -3.02 0.92 11.22
N CYS A 104 -3.66 2.03 11.61
CA CYS A 104 -2.94 3.24 12.06
C CYS A 104 -2.00 2.95 13.23
N GLY A 105 -2.47 2.16 14.20
CA GLY A 105 -1.68 1.75 15.37
C GLY A 105 -0.47 0.87 15.00
N ALA A 106 -0.57 0.08 13.94
CA ALA A 106 0.54 -0.73 13.43
C ALA A 106 1.56 0.10 12.61
N ILE A 107 1.14 1.21 11.99
CA ILE A 107 2.00 2.13 11.23
C ILE A 107 2.77 3.08 12.15
N ALA A 108 2.11 3.62 13.17
CA ALA A 108 2.64 4.71 14.01
C ALA A 108 4.04 4.46 14.62
N PRO A 109 4.41 3.25 15.09
CA PRO A 109 5.75 3.00 15.65
C PRO A 109 6.88 3.14 14.62
N VAL A 110 6.62 2.82 13.35
CA VAL A 110 7.62 2.86 12.27
C VAL A 110 7.88 4.30 11.83
N VAL A 111 6.80 5.05 11.61
CA VAL A 111 6.84 6.46 11.18
C VAL A 111 7.53 7.35 12.22
N ARG A 112 7.29 7.08 13.52
CA ARG A 112 7.84 7.87 14.64
C ARG A 112 9.28 7.52 15.01
N SER A 113 9.89 6.52 14.37
CA SER A 113 11.25 6.09 14.70
C SER A 113 12.29 7.07 14.13
N PRO A 114 13.06 7.80 14.96
CA PRO A 114 14.08 8.74 14.46
C PRO A 114 15.33 8.05 13.90
N ALA A 115 15.46 6.72 14.06
CA ALA A 115 16.75 6.01 13.97
C ALA A 115 17.12 5.48 12.57
N VAL A 116 16.31 5.73 11.54
CA VAL A 116 16.44 5.06 10.23
C VAL A 116 16.69 6.04 9.07
N VAL A 117 16.92 7.33 9.36
CA VAL A 117 17.25 8.33 8.31
C VAL A 117 18.69 8.16 7.80
N ASP A 118 19.62 7.67 8.63
CA ASP A 118 21.04 7.49 8.23
C ASP A 118 21.30 6.22 7.40
N GLY A 119 20.49 5.17 7.55
CA GLY A 119 20.71 3.87 6.86
C GLY A 119 20.02 3.73 5.50
N ILE A 120 18.94 4.49 5.25
CA ILE A 120 18.15 4.37 4.02
C ILE A 120 18.87 4.96 2.80
N ALA A 121 19.65 6.03 2.99
CA ALA A 121 20.41 6.66 1.90
C ALA A 121 21.42 5.69 1.25
N GLU A 122 22.11 4.87 2.06
CA GLU A 122 23.03 3.84 1.56
C GLU A 122 22.30 2.65 0.91
N MET A 123 21.11 2.30 1.39
CA MET A 123 20.32 1.17 0.84
C MET A 123 19.65 1.53 -0.50
N LEU A 124 19.12 2.75 -0.64
CA LEU A 124 18.52 3.25 -1.88
C LEU A 124 19.56 3.48 -2.98
N ALA A 125 20.81 3.78 -2.61
CA ALA A 125 21.91 3.84 -3.57
C ALA A 125 22.21 2.47 -4.22
N GLY A 126 21.92 1.36 -3.54
CA GLY A 126 22.15 -0.01 -4.03
C GLY A 126 21.03 -0.59 -4.90
N LEU A 127 19.81 -0.06 -4.83
CA LEU A 127 18.62 -0.62 -5.51
C LEU A 127 18.36 -0.06 -6.91
N ARG A 128 19.18 0.87 -7.42
CA ARG A 128 19.02 1.46 -8.77
C ARG A 128 19.30 0.51 -9.94
N VAL A 129 19.59 -0.78 -9.71
CA VAL A 129 19.92 -1.74 -10.77
C VAL A 129 19.24 -3.08 -10.53
N ALA A 130 17.99 -3.23 -10.97
CA ALA A 130 17.40 -4.52 -11.35
C ALA A 130 16.05 -4.29 -12.07
N ARG A 131 16.11 -3.94 -13.35
CA ARG A 131 14.95 -4.01 -14.26
C ARG A 131 14.99 -5.38 -14.94
N GLU A 132 13.96 -6.19 -14.76
CA GLU A 132 13.74 -7.36 -15.63
C GLU A 132 12.28 -7.44 -16.09
N GLU A 133 12.16 -7.80 -17.35
CA GLU A 133 11.01 -7.75 -18.26
C GLU A 133 10.12 -8.99 -18.08
N GLY A 134 8.80 -8.84 -18.01
CA GLY A 134 7.87 -9.97 -17.95
C GLY A 134 6.50 -9.62 -18.52
N ALA A 135 6.13 -10.27 -19.63
CA ALA A 135 4.94 -10.04 -20.45
C ALA A 135 3.59 -10.31 -19.72
N PRO A 136 2.47 -9.72 -20.18
CA PRO A 136 1.17 -9.83 -19.52
C PRO A 136 0.35 -11.03 -20.01
N ALA A 137 -0.37 -11.68 -19.09
CA ALA A 137 -1.48 -12.60 -19.38
C ALA A 137 -2.83 -11.86 -19.21
N PRO A 138 -3.87 -12.17 -20.01
CA PRO A 138 -5.14 -11.46 -19.97
C PRO A 138 -6.15 -12.16 -19.05
N GLY A 139 -7.00 -11.36 -18.42
CA GLY A 139 -8.31 -11.82 -17.96
C GLY A 139 -8.52 -11.82 -16.45
N GLY A 140 -8.90 -10.67 -15.94
CA GLY A 140 -9.45 -10.51 -14.60
C GLY A 140 -9.76 -9.03 -14.43
N VAL A 141 -10.93 -8.70 -13.88
CA VAL A 141 -11.30 -7.33 -13.53
C VAL A 141 -10.42 -6.92 -12.34
N ASP A 142 -9.14 -6.63 -12.62
CA ASP A 142 -8.03 -6.77 -11.68
C ASP A 142 -7.51 -5.39 -11.26
N ILE A 143 -7.55 -5.11 -9.96
CA ILE A 143 -6.92 -3.94 -9.34
C ILE A 143 -5.44 -3.86 -9.73
N ALA A 144 -4.78 -5.01 -9.89
CA ALA A 144 -3.41 -5.07 -10.39
C ALA A 144 -3.28 -4.49 -11.80
N ALA A 145 -4.29 -4.66 -12.67
CA ALA A 145 -4.27 -4.08 -14.01
C ALA A 145 -4.45 -2.56 -13.99
N ARG A 146 -5.25 -2.02 -13.04
CA ARG A 146 -5.40 -0.57 -12.86
C ARG A 146 -4.12 0.06 -12.29
N LEU A 147 -3.49 -0.59 -11.31
CA LEU A 147 -2.19 -0.17 -10.79
C LEU A 147 -1.09 -0.25 -11.86
N ALA A 148 -1.08 -1.30 -12.68
CA ALA A 148 -0.16 -1.42 -13.81
C ALA A 148 -0.36 -0.28 -14.83
N GLN A 149 -1.60 0.10 -15.14
CA GLN A 149 -1.88 1.24 -16.04
C GLN A 149 -1.36 2.58 -15.50
N LEU A 150 -1.39 2.79 -14.18
CA LEU A 150 -0.79 3.97 -13.56
C LEU A 150 0.74 3.97 -13.72
N SER A 151 1.38 2.80 -13.63
CA SER A 151 2.84 2.68 -13.85
C SER A 151 3.28 2.89 -15.30
N ILE A 152 2.39 2.66 -16.28
CA ILE A 152 2.67 2.73 -17.74
C ILE A 152 2.54 4.15 -18.29
N GLY A 153 1.94 5.10 -17.55
CA GLY A 153 1.83 6.51 -17.95
C GLY A 153 3.13 7.31 -17.89
N ARG A 154 4.23 6.71 -17.41
CA ARG A 154 5.58 7.30 -17.40
C ARG A 154 6.18 7.29 -18.83
N ARG A 155 5.89 8.32 -19.62
CA ARG A 155 6.81 8.80 -20.67
C ARG A 155 7.14 10.26 -20.41
#